data_AF-A0A8B9Z7U9-F1
#
_entry.id   AF-A0A8B9Z7U9-F1
#
_cell.length_a   1.000
_cell.length_b   1.000
_cell.length_c   1.000
_cell.angle_alpha   90.00
_cell.angle_beta   90.00
_cell.angle_gamma   90.00
#
_symmetry.space_group_name_H-M   'P 1'
#
loop_
_entity.id
_entity.type
_entity.pdbx_description
1 polymer ?
#
loop_
_entity_poly.entity_id
_entity_poly.type
_entity_poly.pdbx_seq_one_letter_code
_entity_poly.pdbx_strand_id
1 'polypeptide(L)'
;MLVFCRCSVNVNANKIAQAAFIRRLLVCSRLVALRPRPKKRKQQRSGKVFALMFCFCMQQAIRIIRAVLEKYGTYESFEVATGGRLLSKCQIWSVIRKYMQKEGCVGEVVVQLTDDLLSQAVMMVEDSRPTLAINLAGARQHWLEGMLRHEIGTHYIRGVNNTRQPWHSSEGRKQYSLKPANPTEEGLASLHSVLFRKQPFLWRAALLYYTIERASRLSFSALFQDLEQYVQDAGVRWEYCVRAKRGQTDTSQPGCFSKDQVYLDGILRILRHRQTIDFPLLAALGKVSYEDVNRLKKFGVLEKARIPHFMQDLERYMKQLDHIVTTNGTGELKVGVGLDVRRKCVIKMM
;
A
#
# COMPACT_ATOMS: atom_id res chain seq x y z
N MET A 1 10.93 -56.49 13.59
CA MET A 1 10.21 -55.57 12.67
C MET A 1 10.19 -54.20 13.33
N LEU A 2 10.41 -53.14 12.54
CA LEU A 2 10.55 -51.70 12.91
C LEU A 2 11.94 -51.22 13.32
N VAL A 3 12.69 -50.86 12.28
CA VAL A 3 13.87 -50.00 12.28
C VAL A 3 13.40 -48.55 12.41
N PHE A 4 13.87 -47.83 13.43
CA PHE A 4 13.71 -46.38 13.56
C PHE A 4 14.81 -45.66 12.78
N CYS A 5 14.43 -44.98 11.69
CA CYS A 5 15.29 -44.10 10.91
C CYS A 5 15.43 -42.74 11.63
N ARG A 6 16.66 -42.36 12.00
CA ARG A 6 17.00 -41.03 12.54
C ARG A 6 17.12 -40.03 11.39
N CYS A 7 16.14 -39.13 11.24
CA CYS A 7 16.30 -37.92 10.43
C CYS A 7 17.18 -36.90 11.18
N SER A 8 18.40 -36.70 10.69
CA SER A 8 19.27 -35.59 11.09
C SER A 8 18.74 -34.30 10.48
N VAL A 9 18.19 -33.41 11.31
CA VAL A 9 17.79 -32.06 10.89
C VAL A 9 19.05 -31.22 10.70
N ASN A 10 19.26 -30.79 9.47
CA ASN A 10 20.47 -30.11 9.01
C ASN A 10 20.54 -28.67 9.56
N VAL A 11 21.37 -28.46 10.59
CA VAL A 11 21.60 -27.19 11.30
C VAL A 11 22.17 -26.08 10.39
N ASN A 12 22.62 -26.40 9.17
CA ASN A 12 23.16 -25.43 8.22
C ASN A 12 22.13 -24.59 7.46
N ALA A 13 20.86 -25.03 7.36
CA ALA A 13 19.82 -24.25 6.68
C ALA A 13 19.45 -22.96 7.43
N ASN A 14 19.54 -22.96 8.76
CA ASN A 14 19.24 -21.81 9.61
C ASN A 14 20.28 -20.69 9.51
N LYS A 15 21.56 -21.01 9.28
CA LYS A 15 22.63 -20.01 9.14
C LYS A 15 22.57 -19.26 7.80
N ILE A 16 22.18 -19.94 6.72
CA ILE A 16 22.01 -19.34 5.40
C ILE A 16 20.76 -18.44 5.38
N ALA A 17 19.67 -18.87 6.02
CA ALA A 17 18.46 -18.05 6.21
C ALA A 17 18.72 -16.81 7.07
N GLN A 18 19.51 -16.92 8.16
CA GLN A 18 19.92 -15.78 8.99
C GLN A 18 20.88 -14.82 8.28
N ALA A 19 21.78 -15.30 7.42
CA ALA A 19 22.69 -14.43 6.67
C ALA A 19 21.94 -13.63 5.57
N ALA A 20 20.95 -14.26 4.90
CA ALA A 20 20.05 -13.56 3.98
C ALA A 20 19.14 -12.53 4.71
N PHE A 21 18.78 -12.82 5.97
CA PHE A 21 17.95 -11.96 6.82
C PHE A 21 18.66 -10.66 7.24
N ILE A 22 19.96 -10.68 7.53
CA ILE A 22 20.71 -9.47 7.90
C ILE A 22 20.86 -8.52 6.70
N ARG A 23 21.08 -9.03 5.48
CA ARG A 23 21.12 -8.18 4.27
C ARG A 23 19.75 -7.57 3.91
N ARG A 24 18.65 -8.30 4.12
CA ARG A 24 17.27 -7.84 3.84
C ARG A 24 16.74 -6.77 4.82
N LEU A 25 17.25 -6.70 6.05
CA LEU A 25 16.81 -5.73 7.07
C LEU A 25 17.57 -4.38 7.03
N LEU A 26 18.83 -4.39 6.57
CA LEU A 26 19.71 -3.21 6.64
C LEU A 26 19.33 -2.08 5.67
N VAL A 27 18.64 -2.37 4.57
CA VAL A 27 18.20 -1.34 3.61
C VAL A 27 17.01 -0.51 4.15
N CYS A 28 16.27 -1.01 5.15
CA CYS A 28 15.07 -0.35 5.69
C CYS A 28 15.28 0.41 7.01
N SER A 29 16.50 0.45 7.55
CA SER A 29 16.74 0.85 8.94
C SER A 29 17.72 2.03 9.05
N ARG A 30 17.33 3.21 8.55
CA ARG A 30 17.95 4.49 8.96
C ARG A 30 16.88 5.55 9.20
N LEU A 31 16.19 5.45 10.33
CA LEU A 31 15.51 6.59 10.97
C LEU A 31 15.67 6.45 12.50
N VAL A 32 16.18 7.53 13.09
CA VAL A 32 16.64 7.68 14.47
C VAL A 32 15.57 7.31 15.50
N ALA A 33 15.93 6.46 16.46
CA ALA A 33 15.10 6.10 17.61
C ALA A 33 15.12 7.21 18.67
N LEU A 34 14.00 7.88 18.89
CA LEU A 34 13.78 8.74 20.06
C LEU A 34 12.75 8.08 20.99
N ARG A 35 13.16 7.81 22.24
CA ARG A 35 12.30 7.22 23.30
C ARG A 35 11.11 8.15 23.62
N PRO A 36 9.87 7.65 23.76
CA PRO A 36 8.76 8.46 24.25
C PRO A 36 8.65 8.43 25.78
N ARG A 37 8.55 9.61 26.42
CA ARG A 37 8.07 9.80 27.81
C ARG A 37 6.52 9.72 27.87
N PRO A 38 5.93 9.28 29.00
CA PRO A 38 4.49 9.06 29.10
C PRO A 38 3.73 10.38 29.29
N LYS A 39 2.56 10.53 28.64
CA LYS A 39 1.59 11.60 28.94
C LYS A 39 0.17 11.02 29.07
N LYS A 40 -0.54 11.50 30.10
CA LYS A 40 -1.82 11.00 30.63
C LYS A 40 -3.03 11.19 29.70
N ARG A 41 -4.04 10.35 29.96
CA ARG A 41 -5.30 10.03 29.26
C ARG A 41 -6.22 11.22 28.89
N LYS A 42 -6.78 11.17 27.67
CA LYS A 42 -8.13 11.66 27.29
C LYS A 42 -8.73 10.68 26.28
N GLN A 43 -9.46 9.66 26.74
CA GLN A 43 -9.83 8.50 25.94
C GLN A 43 -11.22 8.01 26.36
N GLN A 44 -12.27 8.36 25.59
CA GLN A 44 -13.57 7.69 25.70
C GLN A 44 -14.49 7.91 24.49
N ARG A 45 -14.47 9.10 23.85
CA ARG A 45 -15.33 9.37 22.66
C ARG A 45 -14.73 8.94 21.31
N SER A 46 -13.39 8.91 21.14
CA SER A 46 -12.78 8.47 19.87
C SER A 46 -12.75 6.94 19.67
N GLY A 47 -12.93 6.16 20.74
CA GLY A 47 -12.84 4.69 20.69
C GLY A 47 -13.98 4.03 19.93
N LYS A 48 -15.22 4.52 20.07
CA LYS A 48 -16.39 3.94 19.39
C LYS A 48 -16.30 4.09 17.87
N VAL A 49 -15.87 5.27 17.41
CA VAL A 49 -15.82 5.54 15.97
C VAL A 49 -14.64 4.83 15.29
N PHE A 50 -13.53 4.69 16.01
CA PHE A 50 -12.41 3.87 15.57
C PHE A 50 -12.80 2.39 15.45
N ALA A 51 -13.52 1.83 16.43
CA ALA A 51 -14.02 0.46 16.38
C ALA A 51 -14.99 0.21 15.21
N LEU A 52 -15.88 1.16 14.92
CA LEU A 52 -16.82 1.10 13.78
C LEU A 52 -16.09 1.11 12.43
N MET A 53 -15.12 2.02 12.23
CA MET A 53 -14.33 2.06 11.00
C MET A 53 -13.52 0.77 10.81
N PHE A 54 -12.94 0.27 11.89
CA PHE A 54 -12.15 -0.96 11.88
C PHE A 54 -12.99 -2.17 11.49
N CYS A 55 -14.19 -2.28 12.06
CA CYS A 55 -15.18 -3.31 11.72
C CYS A 55 -15.60 -3.22 10.24
N PHE A 56 -15.85 -2.00 9.75
CA PHE A 56 -16.22 -1.78 8.35
C PHE A 56 -15.12 -2.22 7.39
N CYS A 57 -13.88 -1.72 7.56
CA CYS A 57 -12.77 -2.09 6.69
C CYS A 57 -12.46 -3.59 6.73
N MET A 58 -12.61 -4.23 7.89
CA MET A 58 -12.43 -5.69 8.02
C MET A 58 -13.50 -6.47 7.24
N GLN A 59 -14.76 -6.05 7.33
CA GLN A 59 -15.84 -6.65 6.53
C GLN A 59 -15.58 -6.49 5.02
N GLN A 60 -15.14 -5.31 4.58
CA GLN A 60 -14.77 -5.08 3.19
C GLN A 60 -13.59 -5.95 2.77
N ALA A 61 -12.56 -6.09 3.61
CA ALA A 61 -11.40 -6.94 3.35
C ALA A 61 -11.82 -8.40 3.13
N ILE A 62 -12.59 -8.97 4.06
CA ILE A 62 -13.09 -10.35 3.96
C ILE A 62 -13.95 -10.53 2.71
N ARG A 63 -14.83 -9.58 2.39
CA ARG A 63 -15.67 -9.65 1.18
C ARG A 63 -14.81 -9.68 -0.10
N ILE A 64 -13.80 -8.82 -0.20
CA ILE A 64 -12.89 -8.78 -1.36
C ILE A 64 -12.12 -10.11 -1.47
N ILE A 65 -11.57 -10.61 -0.37
CA ILE A 65 -10.84 -11.89 -0.33
C ILE A 65 -11.76 -13.03 -0.81
N ARG A 66 -12.96 -13.14 -0.25
CA ARG A 66 -13.93 -14.18 -0.63
C ARG A 66 -14.34 -14.08 -2.09
N ALA A 67 -14.59 -12.88 -2.62
CA ALA A 67 -14.96 -12.69 -4.02
C ALA A 67 -13.86 -13.14 -4.99
N VAL A 68 -12.58 -12.98 -4.62
CA VAL A 68 -11.47 -13.52 -5.41
C VAL A 68 -11.46 -15.05 -5.32
N LEU A 69 -11.59 -15.62 -4.13
CA LEU A 69 -11.54 -17.08 -3.95
C LEU A 69 -12.73 -17.79 -4.59
N GLU A 70 -13.92 -17.20 -4.55
CA GLU A 70 -15.10 -17.71 -5.25
C GLU A 70 -14.89 -17.76 -6.76
N LYS A 71 -14.21 -16.76 -7.32
CA LYS A 71 -13.99 -16.65 -8.76
C LYS A 71 -12.79 -17.46 -9.28
N TYR A 72 -11.73 -17.58 -8.49
CA TYR A 72 -10.45 -18.16 -8.92
C TYR A 72 -10.08 -19.45 -8.17
N GLY A 73 -10.83 -19.83 -7.15
CA GLY A 73 -10.54 -20.96 -6.25
C GLY A 73 -9.44 -20.65 -5.24
N THR A 74 -8.28 -20.16 -5.70
CA THR A 74 -7.10 -19.89 -4.87
C THR A 74 -6.45 -18.55 -5.20
N TYR A 75 -5.62 -18.04 -4.28
CA TYR A 75 -4.80 -16.85 -4.54
C TYR A 75 -3.85 -17.07 -5.72
N GLU A 76 -3.22 -18.24 -5.81
CA GLU A 76 -2.21 -18.57 -6.80
C GLU A 76 -2.83 -18.58 -8.21
N SER A 77 -4.03 -19.15 -8.34
CA SER A 77 -4.80 -19.11 -9.58
C SER A 77 -5.17 -17.67 -9.97
N PHE A 78 -5.57 -16.83 -8.99
CA PHE A 78 -5.81 -15.41 -9.21
C PHE A 78 -4.56 -14.65 -9.67
N GLU A 79 -3.42 -14.90 -9.03
CA GLU A 79 -2.14 -14.28 -9.35
C GLU A 79 -1.70 -14.64 -10.78
N VAL A 80 -1.78 -15.91 -11.16
CA VAL A 80 -1.44 -16.35 -12.52
C VAL A 80 -2.41 -15.74 -13.54
N ALA A 81 -3.72 -15.83 -13.29
CA ALA A 81 -4.74 -15.39 -14.24
C ALA A 81 -4.74 -13.87 -14.46
N THR A 82 -4.43 -13.08 -13.43
CA THR A 82 -4.51 -11.62 -13.51
C THR A 82 -3.15 -10.93 -13.61
N GLY A 83 -2.08 -11.57 -13.16
CA GLY A 83 -0.70 -11.08 -13.25
C GLY A 83 -0.03 -11.45 -14.55
N GLY A 84 -0.38 -12.59 -15.14
CA GLY A 84 0.31 -13.15 -16.29
C GLY A 84 1.70 -13.67 -15.90
N ARG A 85 2.52 -13.91 -16.93
CA ARG A 85 3.87 -14.47 -16.73
C ARG A 85 4.82 -13.49 -16.07
N LEU A 86 5.84 -14.03 -15.42
CA LEU A 86 7.00 -13.26 -14.98
C LEU A 86 7.76 -12.71 -16.19
N LEU A 87 8.28 -11.49 -16.03
CA LEU A 87 9.03 -10.79 -17.07
C LEU A 87 10.53 -10.97 -16.89
N SER A 88 11.27 -11.05 -17.99
CA SER A 88 12.74 -10.97 -17.92
C SER A 88 13.20 -9.54 -17.63
N LYS A 89 14.45 -9.38 -17.17
CA LYS A 89 15.06 -8.06 -16.91
C LYS A 89 14.93 -7.11 -18.11
N CYS A 90 15.17 -7.60 -19.33
CA CYS A 90 15.04 -6.81 -20.55
C CYS A 90 13.60 -6.31 -20.79
N GLN A 91 12.61 -7.16 -20.54
CA GLN A 91 11.20 -6.79 -20.68
C GLN A 91 10.78 -5.78 -19.62
N ILE A 92 11.22 -5.97 -18.37
CA ILE A 92 10.99 -5.04 -17.27
C ILE A 92 11.53 -3.65 -17.64
N TRP A 93 12.79 -3.58 -18.09
CA TRP A 93 13.40 -2.34 -18.55
C TRP A 93 12.66 -1.68 -19.72
N SER A 94 12.17 -2.48 -20.68
CA SER A 94 11.39 -1.96 -21.80
C SER A 94 10.09 -1.28 -21.33
N VAL A 95 9.38 -1.89 -20.38
CA VAL A 95 8.15 -1.33 -19.81
C VAL A 95 8.44 -0.06 -19.01
N ILE A 96 9.48 -0.07 -18.17
CA ILE A 96 9.90 1.08 -17.37
C ILE A 96 10.23 2.27 -18.26
N ARG A 97 11.10 2.09 -19.26
CA ARG A 97 11.50 3.18 -20.17
C ARG A 97 10.29 3.77 -20.89
N LYS A 98 9.41 2.92 -21.41
CA LYS A 98 8.17 3.37 -22.08
C LYS A 98 7.28 4.17 -21.13
N TYR A 99 7.13 3.71 -19.88
CA TYR A 99 6.32 4.41 -18.89
C TYR A 99 6.92 5.77 -18.51
N MET A 100 8.22 5.83 -18.23
CA MET A 100 8.91 7.08 -17.89
C MET A 100 8.87 8.10 -19.04
N GLN A 101 8.95 7.63 -20.28
CA GLN A 101 8.79 8.48 -21.47
C GLN A 101 7.39 9.08 -21.55
N LYS A 102 6.33 8.29 -21.31
CA LYS A 102 4.94 8.80 -21.26
C LYS A 102 4.74 9.86 -20.17
N GLU A 103 5.36 9.67 -19.01
CA GLU A 103 5.27 10.62 -17.88
C GLU A 103 6.26 11.79 -17.98
N GLY A 104 7.13 11.81 -19.00
CA GLY A 104 8.12 12.87 -19.21
C GLY A 104 9.18 12.98 -18.11
N CYS A 105 9.55 11.85 -17.48
CA CYS A 105 10.49 11.81 -16.34
C CYS A 105 11.75 10.96 -16.59
N VAL A 106 12.08 10.70 -17.85
CA VAL A 106 13.31 9.98 -18.23
C VAL A 106 14.53 10.71 -17.66
N GLY A 107 15.39 9.98 -16.96
CA GLY A 107 16.59 10.53 -16.32
C GLY A 107 16.36 11.21 -14.96
N GLU A 108 15.11 11.43 -14.55
CA GLU A 108 14.80 12.04 -13.25
C GLU A 108 14.74 11.00 -12.12
N VAL A 109 14.36 9.75 -12.44
CA VAL A 109 14.25 8.64 -11.48
C VAL A 109 15.27 7.56 -11.84
N VAL A 110 16.11 7.20 -10.87
CA VAL A 110 17.02 6.05 -10.99
C VAL A 110 16.21 4.78 -10.73
N VAL A 111 16.40 3.75 -11.56
CA VAL A 111 15.69 2.48 -11.37
C VAL A 111 16.67 1.36 -11.08
N GLN A 112 16.37 0.56 -10.08
CA GLN A 112 17.17 -0.59 -9.65
C GLN A 112 16.29 -1.83 -9.64
N LEU A 113 16.80 -2.95 -10.15
CA LEU A 113 16.12 -4.23 -10.11
C LEU A 113 16.82 -5.13 -9.08
N THR A 114 16.05 -5.73 -8.17
CA THR A 114 16.59 -6.50 -7.03
C THR A 114 15.67 -7.66 -6.67
N ASP A 115 16.20 -8.65 -5.94
CA ASP A 115 15.46 -9.77 -5.35
C ASP A 115 15.32 -9.64 -3.81
N ASP A 116 15.83 -8.54 -3.24
CA ASP A 116 15.97 -8.36 -1.79
C ASP A 116 14.85 -7.53 -1.14
N LEU A 117 13.81 -7.19 -1.91
CA LEU A 117 12.69 -6.40 -1.41
C LEU A 117 11.56 -7.28 -0.86
N LEU A 118 11.03 -6.94 0.32
CA LEU A 118 9.78 -7.48 0.85
C LEU A 118 8.52 -6.86 0.21
N SER A 119 8.67 -5.80 -0.59
CA SER A 119 7.60 -5.20 -1.39
C SER A 119 7.84 -5.47 -2.87
N GLN A 120 6.81 -5.27 -3.69
CA GLN A 120 6.95 -5.35 -5.15
C GLN A 120 7.84 -4.24 -5.69
N ALA A 121 7.80 -3.07 -5.06
CA ALA A 121 8.69 -1.96 -5.32
C ALA A 121 8.75 -1.02 -4.11
N VAL A 122 9.66 -0.06 -4.17
CA VAL A 122 9.70 1.08 -3.24
C VAL A 122 10.34 2.28 -3.93
N MET A 123 9.70 3.44 -3.80
CA MET A 123 10.30 4.74 -4.12
C MET A 123 11.03 5.32 -2.91
N MET A 124 12.31 5.64 -3.07
CA MET A 124 13.19 6.22 -2.05
C MET A 124 13.90 7.46 -2.61
N VAL A 125 14.54 8.22 -1.73
CA VAL A 125 15.49 9.27 -2.14
C VAL A 125 16.86 8.84 -1.64
N GLU A 126 17.75 8.49 -2.56
CA GLU A 126 19.14 8.10 -2.30
C GLU A 126 20.07 9.14 -2.93
N ASP A 127 20.99 9.71 -2.15
CA ASP A 127 21.92 10.75 -2.60
C ASP A 127 21.21 11.91 -3.34
N SER A 128 20.11 12.39 -2.76
CA SER A 128 19.25 13.45 -3.31
C SER A 128 18.60 13.10 -4.66
N ARG A 129 18.66 11.84 -5.09
CA ARG A 129 18.02 11.35 -6.31
C ARG A 129 16.84 10.42 -5.99
N PRO A 130 15.69 10.60 -6.65
CA PRO A 130 14.59 9.65 -6.59
C PRO A 130 15.05 8.30 -7.15
N THR A 131 14.95 7.24 -6.35
CA THR A 131 15.37 5.89 -6.71
C THR A 131 14.20 4.93 -6.52
N LEU A 132 13.82 4.25 -7.60
CA LEU A 132 12.81 3.21 -7.63
C LEU A 132 13.49 1.84 -7.64
N ALA A 133 13.37 1.10 -6.55
CA ALA A 133 13.80 -0.29 -6.49
C ALA A 133 12.60 -1.22 -6.78
N ILE A 134 12.76 -2.17 -7.70
CA ILE A 134 11.69 -3.10 -8.14
C ILE A 134 12.12 -4.53 -7.85
N ASN A 135 11.21 -5.29 -7.25
CA ASN A 135 11.40 -6.71 -7.00
C ASN A 135 11.19 -7.52 -8.29
N LEU A 136 12.23 -8.22 -8.75
CA LEU A 136 12.19 -9.07 -9.94
C LEU A 136 11.18 -10.22 -9.81
N ALA A 137 11.08 -10.84 -8.64
CA ALA A 137 10.16 -11.94 -8.37
C ALA A 137 8.68 -11.53 -8.46
N GLY A 138 8.38 -10.25 -8.26
CA GLY A 138 7.03 -9.69 -8.35
C GLY A 138 6.66 -9.08 -9.71
N ALA A 139 7.60 -8.99 -10.65
CA ALA A 139 7.44 -8.26 -11.90
C ALA A 139 6.69 -9.08 -12.97
N ARG A 140 5.36 -9.03 -12.91
CA ARG A 140 4.46 -9.75 -13.84
C ARG A 140 3.91 -8.88 -14.96
N GLN A 141 3.68 -9.49 -16.13
CA GLN A 141 3.31 -8.82 -17.38
C GLN A 141 2.14 -7.83 -17.25
N HIS A 142 1.07 -8.20 -16.54
CA HIS A 142 -0.14 -7.40 -16.43
C HIS A 142 -0.18 -6.51 -15.18
N TRP A 143 0.80 -6.64 -14.28
CA TRP A 143 0.86 -5.89 -13.02
C TRP A 143 1.93 -4.81 -13.01
N LEU A 144 3.01 -4.97 -13.79
CA LEU A 144 4.17 -4.07 -13.74
C LEU A 144 3.80 -2.61 -14.01
N GLU A 145 2.99 -2.32 -15.05
CA GLU A 145 2.56 -0.94 -15.33
C GLU A 145 1.62 -0.37 -14.24
N GLY A 146 0.90 -1.23 -13.50
CA GLY A 146 0.19 -0.84 -12.28
C GLY A 146 1.15 -0.40 -11.17
N MET A 147 2.19 -1.18 -10.92
CA MET A 147 3.24 -0.80 -9.96
C MET A 147 3.90 0.52 -10.35
N LEU A 148 4.19 0.75 -11.63
CA LEU A 148 4.78 2.03 -12.07
C LEU A 148 3.82 3.21 -11.86
N ARG A 149 2.51 3.02 -12.02
CA ARG A 149 1.53 4.07 -11.67
C ARG A 149 1.44 4.33 -10.16
N HIS A 150 1.66 3.32 -9.34
CA HIS A 150 1.77 3.46 -7.88
C HIS A 150 2.99 4.30 -7.52
N GLU A 151 4.18 3.87 -7.93
CA GLU A 151 5.44 4.48 -7.49
C GLU A 151 5.74 5.80 -8.23
N ILE A 152 5.69 5.79 -9.56
CA ILE A 152 6.01 6.96 -10.39
C ILE A 152 4.76 7.83 -10.56
N GLY A 153 3.70 7.23 -11.07
CA GLY A 153 2.45 7.92 -11.41
C GLY A 153 1.77 8.60 -10.21
N THR A 154 2.07 8.16 -8.98
CA THR A 154 1.45 8.70 -7.76
C THR A 154 2.51 9.29 -6.85
N HIS A 155 3.36 8.48 -6.23
CA HIS A 155 4.28 8.97 -5.20
C HIS A 155 5.30 9.97 -5.73
N TYR A 156 5.94 9.66 -6.86
CA TYR A 156 6.94 10.54 -7.47
C TYR A 156 6.30 11.83 -7.99
N ILE A 157 5.33 11.75 -8.90
CA ILE A 157 4.72 12.94 -9.51
C ILE A 157 4.09 13.86 -8.46
N ARG A 158 3.35 13.31 -7.49
CA ARG A 158 2.78 14.11 -6.39
C ARG A 158 3.87 14.65 -5.46
N GLY A 159 4.97 13.94 -5.31
CA GLY A 159 6.18 14.42 -4.62
C GLY A 159 6.75 15.66 -5.32
N VAL A 160 6.98 15.60 -6.64
CA VAL A 160 7.44 16.72 -7.45
C VAL A 160 6.51 17.91 -7.31
N ASN A 161 5.21 17.71 -7.49
CA ASN A 161 4.22 18.78 -7.33
C ASN A 161 4.24 19.37 -5.90
N ASN A 162 4.39 18.52 -4.88
CA ASN A 162 4.44 18.95 -3.48
C ASN A 162 5.63 19.86 -3.19
N THR A 163 6.80 19.67 -3.82
CA THR A 163 7.99 20.50 -3.57
C THR A 163 7.79 21.99 -3.85
N ARG A 164 6.85 22.32 -4.75
CA ARG A 164 6.53 23.71 -5.13
C ARG A 164 5.46 24.35 -4.26
N GLN A 165 4.83 23.58 -3.37
CA GLN A 165 3.69 24.06 -2.60
C GLN A 165 4.14 24.81 -1.34
N PRO A 166 3.37 25.80 -0.87
CA PRO A 166 3.63 26.48 0.41
C PRO A 166 3.65 25.54 1.62
N TRP A 167 3.09 24.34 1.49
CA TRP A 167 3.03 23.29 2.52
C TRP A 167 4.01 22.13 2.28
N HIS A 168 5.05 22.34 1.47
CA HIS A 168 6.05 21.29 1.25
C HIS A 168 6.79 20.90 2.56
N SER A 169 6.94 21.85 3.49
CA SER A 169 7.64 21.70 4.78
C SER A 169 6.68 21.44 5.95
N SER A 170 7.20 20.93 7.08
CA SER A 170 6.40 20.74 8.29
C SER A 170 5.75 22.03 8.81
N GLU A 171 6.44 23.15 8.66
CA GLU A 171 6.00 24.48 9.08
C GLU A 171 4.83 24.93 8.20
N GLY A 172 4.96 24.80 6.88
CA GLY A 172 3.88 25.08 5.95
C GLY A 172 2.67 24.18 6.22
N ARG A 173 2.87 22.86 6.41
CA ARG A 173 1.75 21.96 6.75
C ARG A 173 1.00 22.40 8.02
N LYS A 174 1.71 22.92 9.04
CA LYS A 174 1.11 23.46 10.27
C LYS A 174 0.39 24.79 10.01
N GLN A 175 1.02 25.72 9.29
CA GLN A 175 0.44 27.02 8.94
C GLN A 175 -0.91 26.86 8.21
N TYR A 176 -0.96 25.93 7.27
CA TYR A 176 -2.20 25.63 6.54
C TYR A 176 -3.09 24.61 7.25
N SER A 177 -2.76 24.17 8.48
CA SER A 177 -3.55 23.22 9.27
C SER A 177 -3.96 21.96 8.48
N LEU A 178 -3.00 21.39 7.73
CA LEU A 178 -3.29 20.28 6.83
C LEU A 178 -3.67 19.01 7.57
N LYS A 179 -4.62 18.27 7.01
CA LYS A 179 -4.93 16.92 7.45
C LYS A 179 -3.82 15.94 7.05
N PRO A 180 -3.74 14.76 7.70
CA PRO A 180 -2.81 13.72 7.29
C PRO A 180 -3.04 13.31 5.83
N ALA A 181 -2.02 13.42 4.99
CA ALA A 181 -2.11 13.05 3.58
C ALA A 181 -2.01 11.54 3.34
N ASN A 182 -1.44 10.78 4.29
CA ASN A 182 -1.08 9.37 4.12
C ASN A 182 -2.24 8.49 3.62
N PRO A 183 -3.48 8.58 4.16
CA PRO A 183 -4.61 7.80 3.62
C PRO A 183 -4.96 8.15 2.17
N THR A 184 -4.83 9.41 1.77
CA THR A 184 -5.05 9.82 0.38
C THR A 184 -3.93 9.31 -0.53
N GLU A 185 -2.69 9.48 -0.08
CA GLU A 185 -1.51 9.11 -0.85
C GLU A 185 -1.46 7.60 -1.15
N GLU A 186 -1.51 6.77 -0.11
CA GLU A 186 -1.44 5.31 -0.22
C GLU A 186 -2.72 4.73 -0.85
N GLY A 187 -3.87 5.37 -0.61
CA GLY A 187 -5.14 5.00 -1.23
C GLY A 187 -5.13 5.22 -2.75
N LEU A 188 -4.66 6.40 -3.21
CA LEU A 188 -4.51 6.70 -4.64
C LEU A 188 -3.53 5.74 -5.29
N ALA A 189 -2.36 5.54 -4.67
CA ALA A 189 -1.33 4.67 -5.22
C ALA A 189 -1.84 3.23 -5.35
N SER A 190 -2.59 2.74 -4.36
CA SER A 190 -3.19 1.41 -4.39
C SER A 190 -4.27 1.27 -5.48
N LEU A 191 -5.13 2.28 -5.64
CA LEU A 191 -6.11 2.32 -6.73
C LEU A 191 -5.43 2.30 -8.10
N HIS A 192 -4.42 3.15 -8.29
CA HIS A 192 -3.67 3.25 -9.53
C HIS A 192 -2.92 1.95 -9.88
N SER A 193 -2.56 1.14 -8.89
CA SER A 193 -1.94 -0.17 -9.11
C SER A 193 -2.85 -1.19 -9.80
N VAL A 194 -4.18 -1.07 -9.61
CA VAL A 194 -5.18 -1.98 -10.20
C VAL A 194 -5.98 -1.36 -11.34
N LEU A 195 -5.90 -0.05 -11.51
CA LEU A 195 -6.55 0.71 -12.59
C LEU A 195 -6.23 0.07 -13.95
N PHE A 196 -7.18 0.00 -14.90
CA PHE A 196 -7.03 -0.68 -16.21
C PHE A 196 -6.78 -2.20 -16.20
N ARG A 197 -6.72 -2.88 -15.05
CA ARG A 197 -6.73 -4.36 -15.06
C ARG A 197 -8.12 -4.83 -15.52
N LYS A 198 -8.16 -5.93 -16.28
CA LYS A 198 -9.44 -6.56 -16.71
C LYS A 198 -10.32 -6.88 -15.50
N GLN A 199 -9.72 -7.39 -14.42
CA GLN A 199 -10.37 -7.72 -13.16
C GLN A 199 -9.63 -7.01 -12.01
N PRO A 200 -10.00 -5.75 -11.68
CA PRO A 200 -9.26 -4.92 -10.74
C PRO A 200 -9.61 -5.22 -9.28
N PHE A 201 -9.42 -6.47 -8.85
CA PHE A 201 -9.61 -6.85 -7.45
C PHE A 201 -8.57 -6.18 -6.54
N LEU A 202 -9.03 -5.71 -5.39
CA LEU A 202 -8.22 -5.05 -4.36
C LEU A 202 -7.59 -6.07 -3.38
N TRP A 203 -7.32 -7.29 -3.86
CA TRP A 203 -6.83 -8.41 -3.05
C TRP A 203 -5.69 -8.03 -2.12
N ARG A 204 -4.64 -7.40 -2.67
CA ARG A 204 -3.44 -7.09 -1.89
C ARG A 204 -3.75 -6.16 -0.72
N ALA A 205 -4.53 -5.10 -0.94
CA ALA A 205 -4.93 -4.17 0.11
C ALA A 205 -5.84 -4.84 1.15
N ALA A 206 -6.77 -5.69 0.70
CA ALA A 206 -7.65 -6.45 1.57
C ALA A 206 -6.89 -7.43 2.47
N LEU A 207 -6.01 -8.24 1.89
CA LEU A 207 -5.23 -9.23 2.64
C LEU A 207 -4.21 -8.58 3.58
N LEU A 208 -3.59 -7.44 3.19
CA LEU A 208 -2.73 -6.68 4.10
C LEU A 208 -3.52 -6.17 5.32
N TYR A 209 -4.72 -5.63 5.09
CA TYR A 209 -5.58 -5.16 6.19
C TYR A 209 -5.97 -6.30 7.13
N TYR A 210 -6.46 -7.42 6.57
CA TYR A 210 -6.80 -8.63 7.32
C TYR A 210 -5.59 -9.14 8.13
N THR A 211 -4.43 -9.27 7.49
CA THR A 211 -3.22 -9.78 8.13
C THR A 211 -2.82 -8.94 9.33
N ILE A 212 -2.84 -7.60 9.22
CA ILE A 212 -2.50 -6.72 10.35
C ILE A 212 -3.51 -6.83 11.49
N GLU A 213 -4.80 -6.94 11.16
CA GLU A 213 -5.87 -7.16 12.13
C GLU A 213 -5.59 -8.43 12.95
N ARG A 214 -5.35 -9.55 12.27
CA ARG A 214 -5.07 -10.84 12.90
C ARG A 214 -3.76 -10.83 13.66
N ALA A 215 -2.71 -10.22 13.13
CA ALA A 215 -1.41 -10.10 13.79
C ALA A 215 -1.50 -9.40 15.15
N SER A 216 -2.44 -8.45 15.32
CA SER A 216 -2.66 -7.78 16.60
C SER A 216 -3.14 -8.72 17.72
N ARG A 217 -3.62 -9.93 17.37
CA ARG A 217 -4.20 -10.92 18.29
C ARG A 217 -3.48 -12.26 18.29
N LEU A 218 -2.73 -12.57 17.24
CA LEU A 218 -2.08 -13.87 17.04
C LEU A 218 -0.55 -13.76 17.18
N SER A 219 0.10 -14.86 17.54
CA SER A 219 1.55 -15.03 17.38
C SER A 219 1.92 -15.09 15.89
N PHE A 220 3.20 -15.03 15.56
CA PHE A 220 3.66 -15.21 14.17
C PHE A 220 3.28 -16.58 13.61
N SER A 221 3.50 -17.66 14.36
CA SER A 221 3.17 -19.02 13.91
C SER A 221 1.66 -19.22 13.72
N ALA A 222 0.85 -18.71 14.64
CA ALA A 222 -0.61 -18.77 14.52
C ALA A 222 -1.12 -17.91 13.35
N LEU A 223 -0.52 -16.73 13.11
CA LEU A 223 -0.83 -15.90 11.94
C LEU A 223 -0.48 -16.62 10.63
N PHE A 224 0.68 -17.26 10.57
CA PHE A 224 1.12 -18.02 9.40
C PHE A 224 0.16 -19.16 9.04
N GLN A 225 -0.36 -19.86 10.06
CA GLN A 225 -1.39 -20.87 9.90
C GLN A 225 -2.75 -20.25 9.53
N ASP A 226 -3.15 -19.16 10.18
CA ASP A 226 -4.42 -18.45 9.90
C ASP A 226 -4.51 -18.00 8.44
N LEU A 227 -3.41 -17.57 7.83
CA LEU A 227 -3.39 -17.15 6.41
C LEU A 227 -3.51 -18.30 5.40
N GLU A 228 -3.33 -19.56 5.81
CA GLU A 228 -3.44 -20.73 4.92
C GLU A 228 -4.81 -20.85 4.26
N GLN A 229 -5.85 -20.39 4.95
CA GLN A 229 -7.21 -20.40 4.43
C GLN A 229 -7.39 -19.51 3.17
N TYR A 230 -6.45 -18.60 2.90
CA TYR A 230 -6.51 -17.66 1.77
C TYR A 230 -5.32 -17.76 0.81
N VAL A 231 -4.15 -18.15 1.30
CA VAL A 231 -2.90 -18.23 0.52
C VAL A 231 -2.23 -19.57 0.82
N GLN A 232 -2.06 -20.40 -0.20
CA GLN A 232 -1.48 -21.74 -0.03
C GLN A 232 0.04 -21.68 0.01
N ASP A 233 0.64 -20.82 -0.84
CA ASP A 233 2.09 -20.67 -0.92
C ASP A 233 2.67 -20.18 0.42
N ALA A 234 3.58 -20.98 0.97
CA ALA A 234 4.22 -20.72 2.26
C ALA A 234 5.12 -19.47 2.21
N GLY A 235 5.78 -19.19 1.08
CA GLY A 235 6.64 -18.02 0.91
C GLY A 235 5.83 -16.73 0.96
N VAL A 236 4.71 -16.68 0.24
CA VAL A 236 3.80 -15.53 0.25
C VAL A 236 3.22 -15.32 1.65
N ARG A 237 2.74 -16.37 2.31
CA ARG A 237 2.27 -16.28 3.71
C ARG A 237 3.34 -15.73 4.65
N TRP A 238 4.57 -16.22 4.52
CA TRP A 238 5.71 -15.76 5.29
C TRP A 238 5.95 -14.25 5.10
N GLU A 239 5.94 -13.77 3.85
CA GLU A 239 6.09 -12.34 3.56
C GLU A 239 5.02 -11.48 4.23
N TYR A 240 3.75 -11.90 4.17
CA TYR A 240 2.65 -11.21 4.87
C TYR A 240 2.88 -11.17 6.38
N CYS A 241 3.28 -12.30 6.99
CA CYS A 241 3.55 -12.38 8.42
C CYS A 241 4.72 -11.48 8.83
N VAL A 242 5.84 -11.53 8.09
CA VAL A 242 7.01 -10.67 8.34
C VAL A 242 6.63 -9.20 8.26
N ARG A 243 5.87 -8.80 7.23
CA ARG A 243 5.43 -7.41 7.10
C ARG A 243 4.58 -6.94 8.28
N ALA A 244 3.68 -7.79 8.78
CA ALA A 244 2.81 -7.46 9.90
C ALA A 244 3.49 -7.56 11.27
N LYS A 245 4.55 -8.36 11.42
CA LYS A 245 5.24 -8.60 12.69
C LYS A 245 6.62 -7.92 12.82
N ARG A 246 7.14 -7.30 11.74
CA ARG A 246 8.46 -6.65 11.76
C ARG A 246 8.61 -5.64 12.89
N GLY A 247 9.80 -5.61 13.47
CA GLY A 247 10.16 -4.70 14.57
C GLY A 247 9.79 -5.21 15.97
N GLN A 248 9.13 -6.37 16.09
CA GLN A 248 8.87 -6.99 17.40
C GLN A 248 10.07 -7.79 17.89
N THR A 249 10.35 -7.69 19.18
CA THR A 249 11.41 -8.47 19.85
C THR A 249 11.01 -9.93 20.06
N ASP A 250 9.76 -10.16 20.45
CA ASP A 250 9.20 -11.50 20.65
C ASP A 250 7.93 -11.66 19.80
N THR A 251 8.04 -12.45 18.74
CA THR A 251 6.95 -12.70 17.79
C THR A 251 6.02 -13.84 18.22
N SER A 252 6.28 -14.50 19.36
CA SER A 252 5.33 -15.41 19.99
C SER A 252 4.12 -14.67 20.58
N GLN A 253 4.28 -13.38 20.87
CA GLN A 253 3.22 -12.54 21.44
C GLN A 253 2.34 -11.87 20.36
N PRO A 254 1.09 -11.51 20.70
CA PRO A 254 0.27 -10.62 19.90
C PRO A 254 0.92 -9.24 19.70
N GLY A 255 0.65 -8.62 18.55
CA GLY A 255 1.18 -7.29 18.21
C GLY A 255 1.37 -7.13 16.72
N CYS A 256 1.32 -5.92 16.19
CA CYS A 256 1.50 -5.69 14.76
C CYS A 256 2.16 -4.35 14.40
N PHE A 257 2.80 -4.32 13.23
CA PHE A 257 3.23 -3.11 12.56
C PHE A 257 2.12 -2.66 11.59
N SER A 258 1.29 -1.70 12.02
CA SER A 258 -0.01 -1.44 11.39
C SER A 258 0.01 -0.54 10.15
N LYS A 259 1.20 -0.23 9.60
CA LYS A 259 1.34 0.75 8.51
C LYS A 259 0.51 0.38 7.28
N ASP A 260 0.44 -0.90 6.92
CA ASP A 260 -0.20 -1.34 5.68
C ASP A 260 -1.75 -1.35 5.75
N GLN A 261 -2.38 -1.07 6.90
CA GLN A 261 -3.85 -0.89 6.97
C GLN A 261 -4.34 0.32 6.17
N VAL A 262 -3.46 1.31 6.00
CA VAL A 262 -3.80 2.56 5.30
C VAL A 262 -4.13 2.34 3.83
N TYR A 263 -3.66 1.26 3.21
CA TYR A 263 -3.93 0.96 1.81
C TYR A 263 -5.43 0.78 1.56
N LEU A 264 -6.06 -0.17 2.25
CA LEU A 264 -7.50 -0.42 2.09
C LEU A 264 -8.35 0.73 2.63
N ASP A 265 -8.00 1.27 3.80
CA ASP A 265 -8.71 2.42 4.38
C ASP A 265 -8.69 3.63 3.42
N GLY A 266 -7.54 3.94 2.84
CA GLY A 266 -7.36 5.00 1.85
C GLY A 266 -8.19 4.77 0.58
N ILE A 267 -8.13 3.55 0.02
CA ILE A 267 -8.94 3.16 -1.16
C ILE A 267 -10.43 3.41 -0.89
N LEU A 268 -10.96 2.89 0.23
CA LEU A 268 -12.39 2.98 0.53
C LEU A 268 -12.85 4.43 0.74
N ARG A 269 -12.01 5.28 1.33
CA ARG A 269 -12.28 6.72 1.46
C ARG A 269 -12.33 7.40 0.11
N ILE A 270 -11.33 7.19 -0.74
CA ILE A 270 -11.28 7.81 -2.08
C ILE A 270 -12.46 7.34 -2.92
N LEU A 271 -12.74 6.04 -2.97
CA LEU A 271 -13.86 5.50 -3.74
C LEU A 271 -15.21 6.02 -3.23
N ARG A 272 -15.39 6.17 -1.92
CA ARG A 272 -16.60 6.77 -1.34
C ARG A 272 -16.81 8.21 -1.83
N HIS A 273 -15.74 8.98 -1.94
CA HIS A 273 -15.80 10.40 -2.30
C HIS A 273 -15.48 10.68 -3.78
N ARG A 274 -15.28 9.65 -4.62
CA ARG A 274 -14.77 9.79 -5.99
C ARG A 274 -15.56 10.76 -6.87
N GLN A 275 -16.87 10.87 -6.67
CA GLN A 275 -17.72 11.79 -7.44
C GLN A 275 -17.59 13.25 -6.99
N THR A 276 -16.95 13.51 -5.85
CA THR A 276 -16.78 14.84 -5.25
C THR A 276 -15.33 15.32 -5.22
N ILE A 277 -14.37 14.44 -5.49
CA ILE A 277 -12.95 14.77 -5.50
C ILE A 277 -12.60 15.36 -6.87
N ASP A 278 -12.04 16.57 -6.87
CA ASP A 278 -11.34 17.13 -8.04
C ASP A 278 -9.97 16.44 -8.15
N PHE A 279 -9.92 15.33 -8.90
CA PHE A 279 -8.69 14.53 -9.05
C PHE A 279 -7.54 15.28 -9.74
N PRO A 280 -7.76 16.05 -10.84
CA PRO A 280 -6.72 16.87 -11.42
C PRO A 280 -6.13 17.87 -10.43
N LEU A 281 -6.98 18.58 -9.67
CA LEU A 281 -6.49 19.51 -8.65
C LEU A 281 -5.79 18.79 -7.51
N LEU A 282 -6.32 17.65 -7.05
CA LEU A 282 -5.67 16.82 -6.03
C LEU A 282 -4.28 16.39 -6.47
N ALA A 283 -4.10 15.97 -7.73
CA ALA A 283 -2.80 15.63 -8.31
C ALA A 283 -1.86 16.84 -8.33
N ALA A 284 -2.35 18.01 -8.76
CA ALA A 284 -1.58 19.25 -8.83
C ALA A 284 -1.12 19.79 -7.47
N LEU A 285 -1.94 19.67 -6.43
CA LEU A 285 -1.64 20.12 -5.06
C LEU A 285 -0.60 19.26 -4.32
N GLY A 286 -0.16 18.15 -4.93
CA GLY A 286 0.86 17.26 -4.33
C GLY A 286 0.34 16.50 -3.11
N LYS A 287 1.19 16.31 -2.08
CA LYS A 287 0.95 15.39 -0.95
C LYS A 287 0.02 15.98 0.12
N VAL A 288 -1.24 16.17 -0.25
CA VAL A 288 -2.33 16.66 0.63
C VAL A 288 -3.47 15.63 0.75
N SER A 289 -4.31 15.79 1.77
CA SER A 289 -5.55 14.99 1.89
C SER A 289 -6.56 15.43 0.82
N TYR A 290 -7.34 14.49 0.27
CA TYR A 290 -8.46 14.82 -0.63
C TYR A 290 -9.45 15.79 0.04
N GLU A 291 -9.55 15.75 1.36
CA GLU A 291 -10.46 16.59 2.14
C GLU A 291 -10.01 18.07 2.22
N ASP A 292 -8.76 18.39 1.89
CA ASP A 292 -8.23 19.75 1.92
C ASP A 292 -8.26 20.42 0.54
N VAL A 293 -8.53 19.67 -0.54
CA VAL A 293 -8.41 20.10 -1.94
C VAL A 293 -9.13 21.43 -2.22
N ASN A 294 -10.42 21.50 -1.89
CA ASN A 294 -11.24 22.68 -2.18
C ASN A 294 -10.74 23.94 -1.46
N ARG A 295 -10.26 23.80 -0.22
CA ARG A 295 -9.73 24.92 0.57
C ARG A 295 -8.37 25.39 0.06
N LEU A 296 -7.55 24.47 -0.42
CA LEU A 296 -6.18 24.75 -0.88
C LEU A 296 -6.11 25.31 -2.29
N LYS A 297 -7.17 25.19 -3.10
CA LYS A 297 -7.24 25.69 -4.48
C LYS A 297 -6.70 27.11 -4.65
N LYS A 298 -7.04 28.03 -3.74
CA LYS A 298 -6.64 29.45 -3.78
C LYS A 298 -5.21 29.75 -3.32
N PHE A 299 -4.52 28.76 -2.75
CA PHE A 299 -3.17 28.91 -2.21
C PHE A 299 -2.14 28.06 -2.97
N GLY A 300 -2.61 27.07 -3.75
CA GLY A 300 -1.76 26.13 -4.44
C GLY A 300 -1.02 26.77 -5.61
N VAL A 301 0.24 26.39 -5.78
CA VAL A 301 1.02 26.70 -6.98
C VAL A 301 0.64 25.66 -8.03
N LEU A 302 -0.19 26.05 -9.00
CA LEU A 302 -0.73 25.15 -10.03
C LEU A 302 0.03 25.24 -11.37
N GLU A 303 0.83 26.30 -11.55
CA GLU A 303 1.62 26.47 -12.77
C GLU A 303 2.62 25.32 -12.93
N LYS A 304 2.68 24.73 -14.12
CA LYS A 304 3.55 23.60 -14.45
C LYS A 304 3.35 22.37 -13.54
N ALA A 305 2.19 22.25 -12.89
CA ALA A 305 1.85 21.04 -12.14
C ALA A 305 1.76 19.85 -13.09
N ARG A 306 2.37 18.73 -12.69
CA ARG A 306 2.38 17.51 -13.49
C ARG A 306 1.14 16.68 -13.20
N ILE A 307 0.36 16.37 -14.23
CA ILE A 307 -0.76 15.44 -14.14
C ILE A 307 -0.34 14.13 -14.81
N PRO A 308 -0.37 12.99 -14.09
CA PRO A 308 -0.03 11.69 -14.65
C PRO A 308 -0.80 11.39 -15.93
N HIS A 309 -0.14 10.78 -16.92
CA HIS A 309 -0.72 10.52 -18.23
C HIS A 309 -2.09 9.79 -18.14
N PHE A 310 -2.21 8.82 -17.23
CA PHE A 310 -3.45 8.05 -17.06
C PHE A 310 -4.63 8.81 -16.44
N MET A 311 -4.40 10.03 -15.94
CA MET A 311 -5.44 10.93 -15.39
C MET A 311 -5.79 12.09 -16.33
N GLN A 312 -5.16 12.19 -17.50
CA GLN A 312 -5.46 13.25 -18.48
C GLN A 312 -6.85 13.07 -19.10
N ASP A 313 -7.26 11.83 -19.37
CA ASP A 313 -8.63 11.47 -19.74
C ASP A 313 -9.43 11.20 -18.47
N LEU A 314 -10.06 12.25 -17.94
CA LEU A 314 -10.80 12.17 -16.67
C LEU A 314 -12.04 11.27 -16.78
N GLU A 315 -12.73 11.28 -17.92
CA GLU A 315 -13.93 10.44 -18.12
C GLU A 315 -13.54 8.96 -18.04
N ARG A 316 -12.47 8.56 -18.76
CA ARG A 316 -11.95 7.21 -18.70
C ARG A 316 -11.46 6.87 -17.29
N TYR A 317 -10.74 7.78 -16.64
CA TYR A 317 -10.26 7.58 -15.27
C TYR A 317 -11.43 7.30 -14.31
N MET A 318 -12.49 8.10 -14.37
CA MET A 318 -13.70 7.91 -13.55
C MET A 318 -14.40 6.57 -13.84
N LYS A 319 -14.55 6.20 -15.12
CA LYS A 319 -15.08 4.87 -15.51
C LYS A 319 -14.27 3.73 -14.90
N GLN A 320 -12.95 3.86 -14.82
CA GLN A 320 -12.12 2.84 -14.17
C GLN A 320 -12.30 2.78 -12.65
N LEU A 321 -12.50 3.92 -11.99
CA LEU A 321 -12.82 3.92 -10.55
C LEU A 321 -14.17 3.24 -10.29
N ASP A 322 -15.17 3.49 -11.13
CA ASP A 322 -16.46 2.80 -11.04
C ASP A 322 -16.33 1.30 -11.33
N HIS A 323 -15.49 0.91 -12.31
CA HIS A 323 -15.18 -0.50 -12.56
C HIS A 323 -14.54 -1.20 -11.35
N ILE A 324 -13.61 -0.52 -10.65
CA ILE A 324 -13.03 -1.01 -9.40
C ILE A 324 -14.12 -1.20 -8.33
N VAL A 325 -15.03 -0.23 -8.20
CA VAL A 325 -16.12 -0.29 -7.22
C VAL A 325 -17.02 -1.49 -7.47
N THR A 326 -17.47 -1.66 -8.71
CA THR A 326 -18.34 -2.75 -9.15
C THR A 326 -17.68 -4.10 -8.96
N THR A 327 -16.43 -4.26 -9.41
CA THR A 327 -15.67 -5.53 -9.30
C THR A 327 -15.53 -6.01 -7.86
N ASN A 328 -15.35 -5.08 -6.91
CA ASN A 328 -15.08 -5.41 -5.50
C ASN A 328 -16.34 -5.38 -4.62
N GLY A 329 -17.52 -5.17 -5.21
CA GLY A 329 -18.78 -5.03 -4.48
C GLY A 329 -18.81 -3.87 -3.48
N THR A 330 -17.93 -2.87 -3.65
CA THR A 330 -17.81 -1.73 -2.71
C THR A 330 -18.86 -0.65 -2.97
N GLY A 331 -19.81 -0.89 -3.88
CA GLY A 331 -20.86 0.05 -4.27
C GLY A 331 -21.86 0.42 -3.17
N GLU A 332 -21.94 -0.38 -2.11
CA GLU A 332 -22.72 -0.06 -0.89
C GLU A 332 -22.11 1.06 -0.03
N LEU A 333 -21.01 1.67 -0.46
CA LEU A 333 -20.45 2.90 0.13
C LEU A 333 -21.38 4.14 -0.01
N LYS A 334 -22.65 3.96 -0.40
CA LYS A 334 -23.62 5.06 -0.58
C LYS A 334 -23.80 5.85 0.71
N VAL A 335 -23.95 7.17 0.50
CA VAL A 335 -24.14 8.23 1.49
C VAL A 335 -25.42 7.96 2.30
N GLY A 336 -25.30 7.09 3.31
CA GLY A 336 -26.25 7.04 4.41
C GLY A 336 -25.97 8.23 5.33
N VAL A 337 -26.87 9.19 5.32
CA VAL A 337 -26.97 10.28 6.30
C VAL A 337 -26.87 9.66 7.71
N GLY A 338 -25.73 9.83 8.40
CA GLY A 338 -25.58 9.32 9.77
C GLY A 338 -24.18 8.98 10.28
N LEU A 339 -23.18 8.82 9.42
CA LEU A 339 -21.79 8.61 9.85
C LEU A 339 -20.87 9.75 9.40
N ASP A 340 -21.20 10.98 9.76
CA ASP A 340 -20.23 12.07 9.87
C ASP A 340 -19.28 11.77 11.05
N VAL A 341 -18.30 10.91 10.78
CA VAL A 341 -17.19 10.61 11.69
C VAL A 341 -16.28 11.83 11.73
N ARG A 342 -16.68 12.81 12.52
CA ARG A 342 -15.91 14.02 12.81
C ARG A 342 -14.48 13.66 13.22
N ARG A 343 -13.56 14.09 12.36
CA ARG A 343 -12.17 14.56 12.57
C ARG A 343 -11.39 14.03 13.80
N LYS A 344 -10.15 13.65 13.47
CA LYS A 344 -8.94 13.40 14.30
C LYS A 344 -8.73 11.95 14.72
N CYS A 345 -7.85 11.28 13.98
CA CYS A 345 -7.03 10.20 14.53
C CYS A 345 -5.58 10.40 14.08
N VAL A 346 -4.76 10.91 15.01
CA VAL A 346 -3.32 10.73 15.01
C VAL A 346 -3.09 9.44 15.79
N ILE A 347 -2.56 8.43 15.11
CA ILE A 347 -2.16 7.17 15.73
C ILE A 347 -0.93 7.46 16.60
N LYS A 348 -0.99 7.05 17.87
CA LYS A 348 0.18 6.84 18.72
C LYS A 348 0.24 5.33 18.98
N MET A 349 1.07 4.62 18.24
CA MET A 349 1.42 3.23 18.54
C MET A 349 2.34 3.23 19.78
N MET A 350 2.16 2.23 20.65
CA MET A 350 3.18 1.85 21.62
C MET A 350 4.32 1.14 20.90
#